data_AF-A0A955Y663-F1
#
_entry.id   AF-A0A955Y663-F1
#
_cell.length_a   1.000
_cell.length_b   1.000
_cell.length_c   1.000
_cell.angle_alpha   90.00
_cell.angle_beta   90.00
_cell.angle_gamma   90.00
#
_symmetry.space_group_name_H-M   'P 1'
#
loop_
_entity.id
_entity.type
_entity.pdbx_description
1 polymer ?
#
loop_
_entity_poly.entity_id
_entity_poly.type
_entity_poly.pdbx_seq_one_letter_code
_entity_poly.pdbx_strand_id
1 'polypeptide(L)'
;VLALARSRPSLVPALNRLVGRAYFRPARQVAPSHRVFNIAMPPVHQECEYAIPLEAARDAMRELIPFVRAHRVDFVLEVRFVAADTGWLSPAHGRDSCQIGAYMGDSADRAAYFRGFEDRMLALDGRPHWGKQFEAPMRTVLARYPKADAWLELREALDPDGRFAGPFVRRMLT
;
A
#
# COMPACT_ATOMS: atom_id res chain seq x y z
N VAL A 1 21.05 -5.96 5.85
CA VAL A 1 20.81 -5.89 4.39
C VAL A 1 20.46 -4.47 3.96
N LEU A 2 19.37 -3.88 4.47
CA LEU A 2 18.91 -2.54 4.06
C LEU A 2 19.96 -1.42 4.25
N ALA A 3 20.72 -1.42 5.34
CA ALA A 3 21.80 -0.44 5.52
C ALA A 3 22.91 -0.51 4.45
N LEU A 4 23.19 -1.72 3.93
CA LEU A 4 24.14 -1.93 2.84
C LEU A 4 23.53 -1.58 1.48
N ALA A 5 22.23 -1.86 1.29
CA ALA A 5 21.48 -1.41 0.12
C ALA A 5 21.49 0.11 0.00
N ARG A 6 21.26 0.82 1.11
CA ARG A 6 21.33 2.29 1.19
C ARG A 6 22.70 2.84 0.84
N SER A 7 23.78 2.27 1.39
CA SER A 7 25.14 2.77 1.16
C SER A 7 25.71 2.37 -0.21
N ARG A 8 25.22 1.26 -0.80
CA ARG A 8 25.65 0.76 -2.11
C ARG A 8 24.45 0.26 -2.94
N PRO A 9 23.66 1.17 -3.53
CA PRO A 9 22.44 0.80 -4.27
C PRO A 9 22.67 -0.15 -5.45
N SER A 10 23.86 -0.14 -6.05
CA SER A 10 24.24 -1.07 -7.12
C SER A 10 24.22 -2.55 -6.69
N LEU A 11 24.33 -2.84 -5.39
CA LEU A 11 24.28 -4.20 -4.85
C LEU A 11 22.87 -4.72 -4.63
N VAL A 12 21.84 -3.87 -4.69
CA VAL A 12 20.43 -4.24 -4.41
C VAL A 12 19.98 -5.50 -5.15
N PRO A 13 20.23 -5.68 -6.47
CA PRO A 13 19.82 -6.91 -7.16
C PRO A 13 20.47 -8.17 -6.59
N ALA A 14 21.73 -8.10 -6.17
CA ALA A 14 22.43 -9.24 -5.57
C ALA A 14 21.92 -9.54 -4.15
N LEU A 15 21.69 -8.49 -3.36
CA LEU A 15 21.12 -8.59 -2.02
C LEU A 15 19.71 -9.18 -2.05
N ASN A 16 18.85 -8.72 -2.96
CA ASN A 16 17.49 -9.25 -3.12
C ASN A 16 17.51 -10.73 -3.51
N ARG A 17 18.43 -11.16 -4.40
CA ARG A 17 18.59 -12.60 -4.73
C ARG A 17 19.02 -13.42 -3.51
N LEU A 18 19.92 -12.89 -2.68
CA LEU A 18 20.36 -13.56 -1.46
C LEU A 18 19.21 -13.69 -0.46
N VAL A 19 18.50 -12.59 -0.17
CA VAL A 19 17.33 -12.58 0.73
C VAL A 19 16.24 -13.50 0.20
N GLY A 20 15.96 -13.44 -1.11
CA GLY A 20 15.08 -14.35 -1.85
C GLY A 20 15.33 -15.82 -1.51
N ARG A 21 16.58 -16.26 -1.65
CA ARG A 21 17.01 -17.65 -1.39
C ARG A 21 17.04 -18.03 0.09
N ALA A 22 17.27 -17.07 0.98
CA ALA A 22 17.40 -17.32 2.41
C ALA A 22 16.04 -17.35 3.12
N TYR A 23 15.17 -16.37 2.82
CA TYR A 23 13.96 -16.09 3.59
C TYR A 23 12.68 -16.65 2.94
N PHE A 24 12.53 -16.53 1.62
CA PHE A 24 11.31 -16.94 0.91
C PHE A 24 11.38 -18.41 0.48
N ARG A 25 11.52 -19.29 1.48
CA ARG A 25 11.51 -20.74 1.28
C ARG A 25 10.10 -21.28 1.54
N PRO A 26 9.66 -22.31 0.79
CA PRO A 26 8.41 -23.00 1.10
C PRO A 26 8.43 -23.48 2.55
N ALA A 27 7.43 -23.08 3.32
CA ALA A 27 7.21 -23.53 4.68
C ALA A 27 5.74 -23.89 4.84
N ARG A 28 5.45 -24.89 5.67
CA ARG A 28 4.09 -25.29 6.03
C ARG A 28 3.97 -25.27 7.54
N GLN A 29 2.98 -24.52 8.02
CA GLN A 29 2.61 -24.47 9.43
C GLN A 29 1.11 -24.72 9.57
N VAL A 30 0.72 -25.52 10.56
CA VAL A 30 -0.68 -25.75 10.93
C VAL A 30 -0.81 -25.46 12.42
N ALA A 31 -1.59 -24.43 12.76
CA ALA A 31 -1.83 -23.99 14.12
C ALA A 31 -3.10 -23.11 14.16
N PRO A 32 -3.63 -22.77 15.36
CA PRO A 32 -4.72 -21.80 15.47
C PRO A 32 -4.40 -20.47 14.77
N SER A 33 -5.41 -19.79 14.23
CA SER A 33 -5.27 -18.60 13.38
C SER A 33 -4.37 -17.51 13.98
N HIS A 34 -4.55 -17.18 15.26
CA HIS A 34 -3.74 -16.18 15.98
C HIS A 34 -2.24 -16.51 16.06
N ARG A 35 -1.82 -17.76 15.76
CA ARG A 35 -0.41 -18.15 15.69
C ARG A 35 0.14 -18.19 14.27
N VAL A 36 -0.72 -18.15 13.26
CA VAL A 36 -0.36 -18.29 11.84
C VAL A 36 -0.49 -16.95 11.09
N PHE A 37 -1.41 -16.09 11.51
CA PHE A 37 -1.63 -14.78 10.86
C PHE A 37 -0.59 -13.72 11.23
N ASN A 38 0.20 -13.94 12.27
CA ASN A 38 1.23 -13.00 12.67
C ASN A 38 2.51 -13.26 11.89
N ILE A 39 2.97 -12.25 11.17
CA ILE A 39 4.30 -12.23 10.55
C ILE A 39 5.24 -11.53 11.53
N ALA A 40 6.47 -12.04 11.67
CA ALA A 40 7.50 -11.35 12.43
C ALA A 40 7.67 -9.92 11.92
N MET A 41 7.83 -8.95 12.84
CA MET A 41 7.92 -7.55 12.49
C MET A 41 9.02 -7.34 11.44
N PRO A 42 8.69 -6.83 10.24
CA PRO A 42 9.69 -6.55 9.22
C PRO A 42 10.69 -5.47 9.69
N PRO A 43 11.88 -5.40 9.08
CA PRO A 43 12.79 -4.29 9.30
C PRO A 43 12.10 -2.94 9.06
N VAL A 44 12.55 -1.87 9.71
CA VAL A 44 12.01 -0.52 9.49
C VAL A 44 12.07 -0.15 8.01
N HIS A 45 10.91 0.20 7.45
CA HIS A 45 10.71 0.53 6.05
C HIS A 45 9.58 1.55 5.92
N GLN A 46 9.37 2.03 4.71
CA GLN A 46 8.19 2.81 4.35
C GLN A 46 7.41 2.07 3.27
N GLU A 47 6.12 2.36 3.20
CA GLU A 47 5.20 1.65 2.35
C GLU A 47 4.09 2.56 1.84
N CYS A 48 3.72 2.32 0.59
CA CYS A 48 2.55 2.85 -0.09
C CYS A 48 1.72 1.64 -0.52
N GLU A 49 0.39 1.68 -0.39
CA GLU A 49 -0.47 0.56 -0.74
C GLU A 49 -1.81 1.05 -1.29
N TYR A 50 -2.29 0.37 -2.31
CA TYR A 50 -3.55 0.68 -2.98
C TYR A 50 -4.37 -0.58 -3.25
N ALA A 51 -5.69 -0.46 -3.11
CA ALA A 51 -6.67 -1.44 -3.52
C ALA A 51 -7.26 -1.09 -4.90
N ILE A 52 -6.97 -1.92 -5.89
CA ILE A 52 -7.54 -1.84 -7.25
C ILE A 52 -8.64 -2.89 -7.42
N PRO A 53 -9.55 -2.76 -8.41
CA PRO A 53 -10.49 -3.83 -8.76
C PRO A 53 -9.75 -5.15 -9.02
N LEU A 54 -10.30 -6.27 -8.55
CA LEU A 54 -9.66 -7.59 -8.66
C LEU A 54 -9.32 -7.95 -10.11
N GLU A 55 -10.17 -7.55 -11.05
CA GLU A 55 -10.06 -7.84 -12.49
C GLU A 55 -8.85 -7.12 -13.11
N ALA A 56 -8.46 -5.98 -12.56
CA ALA A 56 -7.29 -5.20 -12.97
C ALA A 56 -5.96 -5.78 -12.46
N ALA A 57 -5.98 -6.75 -11.55
CA ALA A 57 -4.78 -7.26 -10.88
C ALA A 57 -3.72 -7.79 -11.86
N ARG A 58 -4.15 -8.52 -12.91
CA ARG A 58 -3.21 -9.07 -13.91
C ARG A 58 -2.47 -7.96 -14.64
N ASP A 59 -3.18 -6.93 -15.08
CA ASP A 59 -2.62 -5.86 -15.89
C ASP A 59 -1.75 -4.95 -15.03
N ALA A 60 -2.18 -4.67 -13.80
CA ALA A 60 -1.36 -3.99 -12.79
C ALA A 60 -0.01 -4.68 -12.61
N MET A 61 0.01 -6.01 -12.43
CA MET A 61 1.26 -6.75 -12.26
C MET A 61 2.14 -6.76 -13.51
N ARG A 62 1.55 -6.84 -14.70
CA ARG A 62 2.30 -6.76 -15.98
C ARG A 62 3.02 -5.42 -16.12
N GLU A 63 2.41 -4.33 -15.67
CA GLU A 63 3.03 -3.01 -15.71
C GLU A 63 4.01 -2.77 -14.55
N LEU A 64 3.66 -3.20 -13.34
CA LEU A 64 4.47 -2.96 -12.14
C LEU A 64 5.79 -3.72 -12.15
N ILE A 65 5.82 -4.97 -12.63
CA ILE A 65 7.06 -5.77 -12.63
C ILE A 65 8.23 -5.08 -13.35
N PRO A 66 8.10 -4.62 -14.63
CA PRO A 66 9.18 -3.92 -15.29
C PRO A 66 9.50 -2.57 -14.62
N PHE A 67 8.49 -1.84 -14.13
CA PHE A 67 8.67 -0.59 -13.39
C PHE A 67 9.52 -0.78 -12.12
N VAL A 68 9.18 -1.77 -11.28
CA VAL A 68 9.92 -2.13 -10.06
C VAL A 68 11.36 -2.53 -10.40
N ARG A 69 11.55 -3.31 -11.48
CA ARG A 69 12.90 -3.75 -11.92
C ARG A 69 13.78 -2.61 -12.43
N ALA A 70 13.20 -1.51 -12.88
CA ALA A 70 13.93 -0.32 -13.29
C ALA A 70 14.46 0.50 -12.09
N HIS A 71 13.96 0.24 -10.87
CA HIS A 71 14.34 0.93 -9.64
C HIS A 71 15.26 0.07 -8.76
N ARG A 72 15.95 0.69 -7.79
CA ARG A 72 16.73 -0.02 -6.76
C ARG A 72 15.87 -0.38 -5.55
N VAL A 73 14.72 -1.00 -5.80
CA VAL A 73 13.80 -1.46 -4.74
C VAL A 73 14.46 -2.57 -3.94
N ASP A 74 14.67 -2.33 -2.66
CA ASP A 74 15.40 -3.20 -1.71
C ASP A 74 14.48 -3.96 -0.75
N PHE A 75 13.17 -3.94 -1.05
CA PHE A 75 12.12 -4.59 -0.28
C PHE A 75 11.16 -5.37 -1.21
N VAL A 76 10.26 -6.17 -0.64
CA VAL A 76 9.27 -6.92 -1.41
C VAL A 76 8.17 -6.01 -1.99
N LEU A 77 7.52 -6.49 -3.04
CA LEU A 77 6.17 -6.05 -3.41
C LEU A 77 5.19 -7.02 -2.75
N GLU A 78 4.18 -6.52 -2.05
CA GLU A 78 3.14 -7.35 -1.45
C GLU A 78 1.87 -7.32 -2.30
N VAL A 79 1.23 -8.47 -2.46
CA VAL A 79 -0.04 -8.61 -3.16
C VAL A 79 -0.99 -9.44 -2.30
N ARG A 80 -2.17 -8.89 -2.01
CA ARG A 80 -3.23 -9.55 -1.23
C ARG A 80 -4.57 -9.37 -1.92
N PHE A 81 -5.48 -10.30 -1.69
CA PHE A 81 -6.85 -10.24 -2.22
C PHE A 81 -7.83 -10.11 -1.07
N VAL A 82 -8.79 -9.20 -1.20
CA VAL A 82 -9.79 -8.89 -0.18
C VAL A 82 -11.16 -8.84 -0.86
N ALA A 83 -12.11 -9.58 -0.30
CA ALA A 83 -13.49 -9.58 -0.77
C ALA A 83 -14.16 -8.21 -0.54
N ALA A 84 -15.19 -7.91 -1.33
CA ALA A 84 -16.01 -6.73 -1.15
C ALA A 84 -16.55 -6.60 0.27
N ASP A 85 -16.59 -5.36 0.78
CA ASP A 85 -17.24 -5.05 2.05
C ASP A 85 -18.18 -3.84 1.94
N THR A 86 -18.82 -3.51 3.06
CA THR A 86 -19.80 -2.42 3.18
C THR A 86 -19.26 -1.19 3.92
N GLY A 87 -17.99 -1.18 4.34
CA GLY A 87 -17.39 -0.08 5.08
C GLY A 87 -17.29 1.16 4.21
N TRP A 88 -17.86 2.29 4.63
CA TRP A 88 -18.06 3.47 3.75
C TRP A 88 -16.78 4.01 3.10
N LEU A 89 -15.67 3.97 3.84
CA LEU A 89 -14.33 4.35 3.36
C LEU A 89 -13.39 3.14 3.26
N SER A 90 -13.90 1.90 3.27
CA SER A 90 -13.02 0.75 3.06
C SER A 90 -12.48 0.76 1.63
N PRO A 91 -11.16 0.58 1.41
CA PRO A 91 -10.63 0.42 0.06
C PRO A 91 -11.32 -0.70 -0.74
N ALA A 92 -11.90 -1.71 -0.06
CA ALA A 92 -12.67 -2.80 -0.66
C ALA A 92 -14.19 -2.54 -0.73
N HIS A 93 -14.66 -1.31 -0.50
CA HIS A 93 -16.09 -0.99 -0.50
C HIS A 93 -16.76 -1.35 -1.83
N GLY A 94 -17.74 -2.25 -1.77
CA GLY A 94 -18.59 -2.63 -2.90
C GLY A 94 -17.88 -3.38 -4.04
N ARG A 95 -16.63 -3.82 -3.87
CA ARG A 95 -15.92 -4.61 -4.90
C ARG A 95 -14.84 -5.52 -4.32
N ASP A 96 -14.69 -6.69 -4.91
CA ASP A 96 -13.50 -7.52 -4.68
C ASP A 96 -12.27 -6.76 -5.16
N SER A 97 -11.23 -6.78 -4.35
CA SER A 97 -10.07 -5.90 -4.53
C SER A 97 -8.76 -6.65 -4.42
N CYS A 98 -7.81 -6.26 -5.26
CA CYS A 98 -6.42 -6.62 -5.13
C CYS A 98 -5.69 -5.47 -4.43
N GLN A 99 -5.16 -5.72 -3.22
CA GLN A 99 -4.28 -4.80 -2.51
C GLN A 99 -2.85 -5.04 -2.95
N ILE A 100 -2.21 -4.00 -3.47
CA ILE A 100 -0.81 -4.04 -3.89
C ILE A 100 -0.04 -3.03 -3.04
N GLY A 101 1.01 -3.50 -2.37
CA GLY A 101 1.89 -2.70 -1.54
C GLY A 101 3.28 -2.56 -2.15
N ALA A 102 3.75 -1.32 -2.26
CA ALA A 102 5.11 -0.96 -2.63
C ALA A 102 5.90 -0.54 -1.39
N TYR A 103 7.02 -1.22 -1.16
CA TYR A 103 7.84 -1.05 0.02
C TYR A 103 9.24 -0.60 -0.37
N MET A 104 9.85 0.23 0.48
CA MET A 104 11.25 0.58 0.32
C MET A 104 11.87 0.89 1.67
N GLY A 105 13.14 0.53 1.83
CA GLY A 105 13.93 1.00 2.94
C GLY A 105 14.17 2.52 2.89
N ASP A 106 15.14 2.96 3.67
CA ASP A 106 15.64 4.33 3.58
C ASP A 106 16.51 4.49 2.32
N SER A 107 15.93 5.07 1.26
CA SER A 107 16.55 5.23 -0.06
C SER A 107 16.17 6.56 -0.71
N ALA A 108 17.12 7.13 -1.47
CA ALA A 108 16.89 8.33 -2.28
C ALA A 108 15.89 8.08 -3.44
N ASP A 109 15.81 6.85 -3.94
CA ASP A 109 14.90 6.48 -5.05
C ASP A 109 13.43 6.37 -4.59
N ARG A 110 13.16 6.38 -3.28
CA ARG A 110 11.84 6.09 -2.70
C ARG A 110 10.74 7.01 -3.21
N ALA A 111 10.98 8.31 -3.25
CA ALA A 111 9.97 9.28 -3.66
C ALA A 111 9.55 9.07 -5.13
N ALA A 112 10.52 8.82 -6.02
CA ALA A 112 10.23 8.54 -7.43
C ALA A 112 9.51 7.19 -7.60
N TYR A 113 9.94 6.17 -6.86
CA TYR A 113 9.31 4.85 -6.87
C TYR A 113 7.85 4.91 -6.38
N PHE A 114 7.58 5.57 -5.25
CA PHE A 114 6.23 5.66 -4.67
C PHE A 114 5.29 6.48 -5.54
N ARG A 115 5.73 7.61 -6.08
CA ARG A 115 4.91 8.40 -7.01
C ARG A 115 4.59 7.60 -8.28
N GLY A 116 5.59 6.99 -8.90
CA GLY A 116 5.36 6.17 -10.11
C GLY A 116 4.52 4.92 -9.86
N PHE A 117 4.55 4.38 -8.65
CA PHE A 117 3.64 3.32 -8.20
C PHE A 117 2.21 3.86 -8.04
N GLU A 118 2.05 4.96 -7.30
CA GLU A 118 0.77 5.60 -7.02
C GLU A 118 0.04 6.00 -8.30
N ASP A 119 0.73 6.64 -9.27
CA ASP A 119 0.17 7.03 -10.56
C ASP A 119 -0.49 5.84 -11.29
N ARG A 120 0.17 4.67 -11.27
CA ARG A 120 -0.34 3.43 -11.88
C ARG A 120 -1.55 2.89 -11.16
N MET A 121 -1.54 2.94 -9.83
CA MET A 121 -2.68 2.48 -9.05
C MET A 121 -3.89 3.39 -9.23
N LEU A 122 -3.68 4.71 -9.23
CA LEU A 122 -4.73 5.70 -9.47
C LEU A 122 -5.36 5.56 -10.86
N ALA A 123 -4.58 5.21 -11.89
CA ALA A 123 -5.06 4.94 -13.25
C ALA A 123 -5.98 3.70 -13.33
N LEU A 124 -5.86 2.78 -12.37
CA LEU A 124 -6.68 1.58 -12.24
C LEU A 124 -7.81 1.74 -11.21
N ASP A 125 -8.27 2.98 -10.99
CA ASP A 125 -9.25 3.33 -9.97
C ASP A 125 -8.84 2.87 -8.54
N GLY A 126 -7.54 2.91 -8.26
CA GLY A 126 -6.99 2.50 -6.99
C GLY A 126 -7.42 3.38 -5.83
N ARG A 127 -7.74 2.75 -4.70
CA ARG A 127 -8.05 3.38 -3.42
C ARG A 127 -6.88 3.20 -2.45
N PRO A 128 -6.29 4.26 -1.88
CA PRO A 128 -5.15 4.10 -0.98
C PRO A 128 -5.56 3.37 0.30
N HIS A 129 -4.64 2.60 0.86
CA HIS A 129 -4.77 2.05 2.18
C HIS A 129 -4.52 3.15 3.23
N TRP A 130 -5.52 3.47 4.05
CA TRP A 130 -5.49 4.59 5.01
C TRP A 130 -4.34 4.55 6.03
N GLY A 131 -3.87 3.34 6.37
CA GLY A 131 -2.73 3.15 7.27
C GLY A 131 -1.35 3.24 6.61
N LYS A 132 -1.26 3.48 5.29
CA LYS A 132 0.01 3.59 4.54
C LYS A 132 0.21 4.99 3.98
N GLN A 133 1.39 5.26 3.42
CA GLN A 133 1.68 6.55 2.79
C GLN A 133 0.99 6.66 1.43
N PHE A 134 0.48 7.85 1.13
CA PHE A 134 0.03 8.24 -0.20
C PHE A 134 0.08 9.76 -0.31
N GLU A 135 0.32 10.27 -1.52
CA GLU A 135 0.40 11.71 -1.83
C GLU A 135 -0.84 12.20 -2.61
N ALA A 136 -1.66 11.27 -3.10
CA ALA A 136 -2.86 11.55 -3.88
C ALA A 136 -3.75 12.61 -3.18
N PRO A 137 -4.19 13.66 -3.91
CA PRO A 137 -5.05 14.69 -3.34
C PRO A 137 -6.32 14.09 -2.78
N MET A 138 -6.74 14.59 -1.61
CA MET A 138 -7.81 13.92 -0.87
C MET A 138 -9.17 13.99 -1.56
N ARG A 139 -9.43 15.07 -2.31
CA ARG A 139 -10.58 15.16 -3.21
C ARG A 139 -10.61 14.04 -4.24
N THR A 140 -9.46 13.73 -4.86
CA THR A 140 -9.33 12.63 -5.83
C THR A 140 -9.59 11.28 -5.16
N VAL A 141 -9.11 11.09 -3.93
CA VAL A 141 -9.32 9.84 -3.18
C VAL A 141 -10.79 9.69 -2.78
N LEU A 142 -11.39 10.70 -2.17
CA LEU A 142 -12.78 10.67 -1.71
C LEU A 142 -13.77 10.49 -2.87
N ALA A 143 -13.49 11.05 -4.04
CA ALA A 143 -14.30 10.85 -5.24
C ALA A 143 -14.45 9.37 -5.67
N ARG A 144 -13.57 8.46 -5.19
CA ARG A 144 -13.65 7.01 -5.46
C ARG A 144 -14.57 6.24 -4.51
N TYR A 145 -15.12 6.90 -3.50
CA TYR A 145 -15.98 6.30 -2.49
C TYR A 145 -17.42 6.82 -2.64
N PRO A 146 -18.39 5.95 -3.00
CA PRO A 146 -19.79 6.34 -3.13
C PRO A 146 -20.42 6.93 -1.86
N LYS A 147 -19.82 6.67 -0.69
CA LYS A 147 -20.29 7.10 0.62
C LYS A 147 -19.47 8.26 1.21
N ALA A 148 -18.58 8.88 0.44
CA ALA A 148 -17.71 9.97 0.93
C ALA A 148 -18.51 11.16 1.50
N ASP A 149 -19.50 11.66 0.78
CA ASP A 149 -20.29 12.82 1.22
C ASP A 149 -21.08 12.51 2.50
N ALA A 150 -21.76 11.36 2.53
CA ALA A 150 -22.47 10.89 3.73
C ALA A 150 -21.51 10.69 4.93
N TRP A 151 -20.27 10.28 4.67
CA TRP A 151 -19.25 10.16 5.71
C TRP A 151 -18.82 11.55 6.23
N LEU A 152 -18.63 12.52 5.35
CA LEU A 152 -18.28 13.90 5.72
C LEU A 152 -19.38 14.54 6.58
N GLU A 153 -20.64 14.39 6.18
CA GLU A 153 -21.82 14.85 6.94
C GLU A 153 -21.90 14.20 8.33
N LEU A 154 -21.76 12.87 8.39
CA LEU A 154 -21.82 12.14 9.66
C LEU A 154 -20.69 12.56 10.61
N ARG A 155 -19.49 12.75 10.08
CA ARG A 155 -18.34 13.23 10.85
C ARG A 155 -18.61 14.62 11.43
N GLU A 156 -19.15 15.54 10.66
CA GLU A 156 -19.48 16.89 11.13
C GLU A 156 -20.57 16.87 12.21
N ALA A 157 -21.56 15.99 12.07
CA ALA A 157 -22.59 15.82 13.09
C ALA A 157 -22.04 15.25 14.41
N LEU A 158 -21.05 14.35 14.35
CA LEU A 158 -20.48 13.68 15.52
C LEU A 158 -19.33 14.46 16.19
N ASP A 159 -18.59 15.26 15.42
CA ASP A 159 -17.45 16.05 15.90
C ASP A 159 -17.48 17.48 15.32
N PRO A 160 -18.48 18.30 15.67
CA PRO A 160 -18.66 19.65 15.13
C PRO A 160 -17.49 20.58 15.46
N ASP A 161 -16.80 20.33 16.59
CA ASP A 161 -15.63 21.10 17.03
C ASP A 161 -14.31 20.58 16.41
N GLY A 162 -14.33 19.45 15.70
CA GLY A 162 -13.14 18.85 15.08
C GLY A 162 -12.08 18.37 16.09
N ARG A 163 -12.48 17.90 17.27
CA ARG A 163 -11.57 17.43 18.33
C ARG A 163 -10.80 16.17 17.94
N PHE A 164 -11.37 15.32 17.09
CA PHE A 164 -10.73 14.09 16.62
C PHE A 164 -10.00 14.27 15.27
N ALA A 165 -10.00 15.49 14.71
CA ALA A 165 -9.32 15.78 13.45
C ALA A 165 -7.86 16.21 13.67
N GLY A 166 -6.93 15.25 13.62
CA GLY A 166 -5.49 15.51 13.53
C GLY A 166 -5.06 16.10 12.18
N PRO A 167 -3.78 16.47 11.99
CA PRO A 167 -3.30 17.14 10.76
C PRO A 167 -3.62 16.38 9.46
N PHE A 168 -3.48 15.06 9.48
CA PHE A 168 -3.85 14.20 8.34
C PHE A 168 -5.34 14.32 8.00
N VAL A 169 -6.21 14.19 9.01
CA VAL A 169 -7.66 14.29 8.83
C VAL A 169 -8.02 15.69 8.35
N ARG A 170 -7.43 16.75 8.92
CA ARG A 170 -7.67 18.12 8.45
C ARG A 170 -7.31 18.32 6.98
N ARG A 171 -6.19 17.75 6.52
CA ARG A 171 -5.80 17.74 5.10
C ARG A 171 -6.81 16.98 4.23
N MET A 172 -7.49 15.97 4.77
CA MET A 172 -8.54 15.24 4.07
C MET A 172 -9.82 16.08 3.85
N LEU A 173 -10.05 17.08 4.70
CA LEU A 173 -11.29 17.86 4.76
C LEU A 173 -11.23 19.16 3.93
N THR A 174 -10.06 19.57 3.46
CA THR A 174 -9.82 20.75 2.61
C THR A 174 -9.78 20.36 1.13
#